data_AF-A0A257VDY7-F1
#
_entry.id   AF-A0A257VDY7-F1
#
_cell.length_a   1.000
_cell.length_b   1.000
_cell.length_c   1.000
_cell.angle_alpha   90.00
_cell.angle_beta   90.00
_cell.angle_gamma   90.00
#
_symmetry.space_group_name_H-M   'P 1'
#
loop_
_entity.id
_entity.type
_entity.pdbx_description
1 polymer ?
#
loop_
_entity_poly.entity_id
_entity_poly.type
_entity_poly.pdbx_seq_one_letter_code
_entity_poly.pdbx_strand_id
1 'polypeptide(L)'
;MVRRTGGEFRKSSAILPVAGGFQLAGMGQGERSQAFDRRLNRALVYGGVPEHWLAGTQALLVGDTLARYFIWDAKRALDYLVSHPAVDPERIGATGCSGGGTQTTYISALDPRIRVAAPLCYMNSFEVL
;
A
#
# COMPACT_ATOMS: atom_id res chain seq x y z
N MET A 1 -21.45 -13.08 -12.58
CA MET A 1 -21.96 -12.30 -13.73
C MET A 1 -22.20 -10.88 -13.25
N VAL A 2 -21.25 -9.96 -13.48
CA VAL A 2 -21.32 -8.55 -13.02
C VAL A 2 -21.57 -7.67 -14.24
N ARG A 3 -22.63 -6.85 -14.22
CA ARG A 3 -22.93 -5.86 -15.27
C ARG A 3 -21.87 -4.76 -15.25
N ARG A 4 -21.27 -4.51 -16.41
CA ARG A 4 -20.34 -3.38 -16.65
C ARG A 4 -21.12 -2.07 -16.67
N THR A 5 -20.66 -1.07 -15.91
CA THR A 5 -20.92 0.34 -16.21
C THR A 5 -19.55 1.02 -16.35
N GLY A 6 -19.40 1.79 -17.42
CA GLY A 6 -18.12 2.31 -17.89
C GLY A 6 -17.60 3.49 -17.08
N GLY A 7 -16.28 3.53 -16.95
CA GLY A 7 -15.49 4.67 -16.47
C GLY A 7 -14.02 4.36 -16.72
N GLU A 8 -13.34 5.21 -17.47
CA GLU A 8 -11.94 5.05 -17.87
C GLU A 8 -11.00 5.03 -16.66
N PHE A 9 -10.18 3.99 -16.53
CA PHE A 9 -9.10 3.93 -15.53
C PHE A 9 -7.84 4.61 -16.08
N ARG A 10 -7.50 5.77 -15.52
CA ARG A 10 -6.28 6.53 -15.83
C ARG A 10 -5.05 5.87 -15.19
N LYS A 11 -3.93 5.82 -15.93
CA LYS A 11 -2.66 5.18 -15.54
C LYS A 11 -2.02 5.84 -14.30
N SER A 12 -1.92 5.12 -13.18
CA SER A 12 -0.78 5.15 -12.24
C SER A 12 -0.96 4.09 -11.14
N SER A 13 -0.01 3.13 -11.04
CA SER A 13 0.23 2.14 -9.96
C SER A 13 -0.95 1.27 -9.49
N ALA A 14 -0.97 0.01 -9.93
CA ALA A 14 -2.12 -0.90 -9.86
C ALA A 14 -2.14 -1.87 -8.65
N ILE A 15 -3.32 -1.96 -8.03
CA ILE A 15 -3.92 -3.19 -7.47
C ILE A 15 -5.21 -3.42 -8.29
N LEU A 16 -5.33 -4.56 -9.00
CA LEU A 16 -6.49 -4.89 -9.86
C LEU A 16 -7.42 -5.94 -9.20
N PRO A 17 -8.71 -6.02 -9.58
CA PRO A 17 -9.80 -6.28 -8.65
C PRO A 17 -10.26 -7.74 -8.63
N VAL A 18 -10.55 -8.24 -7.43
CA VAL A 18 -11.57 -9.28 -7.24
C VAL A 18 -12.59 -8.67 -6.26
N ALA A 19 -13.73 -8.22 -6.80
CA ALA A 19 -14.89 -7.68 -6.08
C ALA A 19 -14.57 -6.75 -4.88
N GLY A 20 -14.27 -5.47 -5.15
CA GLY A 20 -14.17 -4.43 -4.13
C GLY A 20 -12.75 -4.07 -3.66
N GLY A 21 -11.80 -3.87 -4.57
CA GLY A 21 -10.41 -3.55 -4.20
C GLY A 21 -10.23 -2.15 -3.57
N PHE A 22 -9.38 -2.06 -2.54
CA PHE A 22 -8.88 -0.81 -1.96
C PHE A 22 -7.39 -0.64 -2.29
N GLN A 23 -6.97 0.57 -2.63
CA GLN A 23 -5.57 0.91 -2.91
C GLN A 23 -4.90 1.37 -1.62
N LEU A 24 -3.78 0.75 -1.26
CA LEU A 24 -2.98 1.16 -0.11
C LEU A 24 -1.83 2.09 -0.54
N ALA A 25 -2.07 3.40 -0.49
CA ALA A 25 -0.97 4.36 -0.51
C ALA A 25 -0.48 4.63 0.92
N GLY A 26 0.54 3.87 1.30
CA GLY A 26 1.29 4.15 2.50
C GLY A 26 1.94 5.54 2.48
N MET A 27 2.50 5.92 3.61
CA MET A 27 3.30 7.14 3.81
C MET A 27 4.24 7.43 2.61
N GLY A 28 4.13 8.61 2.01
CA GLY A 28 5.02 9.06 0.92
C GLY A 28 4.74 8.46 -0.45
N GLN A 29 3.61 7.78 -0.69
CA GLN A 29 3.24 7.25 -2.01
C GLN A 29 2.47 8.25 -2.91
N GLY A 30 2.43 9.54 -2.53
CA GLY A 30 1.87 10.61 -3.36
C GLY A 30 0.40 10.96 -3.11
N GLU A 31 -0.36 10.13 -2.38
CA GLU A 31 -1.74 10.46 -1.98
C GLU A 31 -1.79 11.48 -0.83
N ARG A 32 -0.72 11.55 -0.01
CA ARG A 32 -0.57 12.50 1.10
C ARG A 32 0.86 13.03 1.16
N SER A 33 1.04 14.34 1.32
CA SER A 33 2.35 14.93 1.60
C SER A 33 2.57 15.01 3.12
N GLN A 34 3.63 14.37 3.59
CA GLN A 34 4.09 14.41 4.98
C GLN A 34 5.18 15.45 5.21
N ALA A 35 5.85 15.88 4.14
CA ALA A 35 6.85 16.93 4.20
C ALA A 35 6.26 18.34 3.94
N PHE A 36 4.98 18.59 4.24
CA PHE A 36 4.36 19.89 3.97
C PHE A 36 4.78 20.95 4.99
N ASP A 37 5.37 22.04 4.51
CA ASP A 37 5.69 23.21 5.32
C ASP A 37 4.59 24.28 5.13
N ARG A 38 3.89 24.60 6.23
CA ARG A 38 2.82 25.60 6.24
C ARG A 38 3.31 27.02 6.03
N ARG A 39 4.54 27.36 6.44
CA ARG A 39 5.11 28.71 6.29
C ARG A 39 5.46 28.99 4.84
N LEU A 40 5.95 27.97 4.14
CA LEU A 40 6.28 28.04 2.72
C LEU A 40 5.09 27.67 1.80
N ASN A 41 3.98 27.22 2.39
CA ASN A 41 2.79 26.73 1.71
C ASN A 41 3.09 25.71 0.60
N ARG A 42 4.04 24.80 0.84
CA ARG A 42 4.47 23.80 -0.13
C ARG A 42 5.06 22.56 0.54
N ALA A 43 5.08 21.45 -0.20
CA ALA A 43 5.85 20.28 0.18
C ALA A 43 7.36 20.56 0.07
N LEU A 44 8.12 20.24 1.11
CA LEU A 44 9.58 20.32 1.14
C LEU A 44 10.23 19.20 0.32
N VAL A 45 9.53 18.07 0.16
CA VAL A 45 9.97 16.93 -0.63
C VAL A 45 8.82 16.51 -1.55
N TYR A 46 9.14 16.26 -2.82
CA TYR A 46 8.16 15.79 -3.78
C TYR A 46 7.71 14.36 -3.44
N GLY A 47 6.41 14.09 -3.62
CA GLY A 47 5.81 12.79 -3.28
C GLY A 47 6.40 11.62 -4.08
N GLY A 48 6.11 10.39 -3.64
CA GLY A 48 6.64 9.17 -4.24
C GLY A 48 8.00 8.79 -3.65
N VAL A 49 8.96 8.42 -4.50
CA VAL A 49 10.27 7.89 -4.06
C VAL A 49 10.98 8.79 -3.04
N PRO A 50 11.17 10.10 -3.30
CA PRO A 50 11.93 10.94 -2.38
C PRO A 50 11.31 11.05 -0.97
N GLU A 51 9.98 11.12 -0.89
CA GLU A 51 9.28 11.32 0.37
C GLU A 51 9.28 10.06 1.24
N HIS A 52 9.05 8.87 0.67
CA HIS A 52 9.13 7.65 1.48
C HIS A 52 10.58 7.23 1.78
N TRP A 53 11.57 7.62 0.97
CA TRP A 53 12.98 7.48 1.34
C TRP A 53 13.32 8.33 2.56
N LEU A 54 12.91 9.61 2.56
CA LEU A 54 13.12 10.49 3.71
C LEU A 54 12.47 9.92 4.98
N ALA A 55 11.20 9.50 4.89
CA ALA A 55 10.49 8.89 6.02
C ALA A 55 11.15 7.57 6.47
N GLY A 56 11.66 6.77 5.53
CA GLY A 56 12.39 5.54 5.79
C GLY A 56 13.67 5.76 6.57
N THR A 57 14.50 6.72 6.12
CA THR A 57 15.74 7.09 6.82
C THR A 57 15.46 7.59 8.24
N GLN A 58 14.43 8.42 8.41
CA GLN A 58 14.04 8.91 9.74
C GLN A 58 13.61 7.77 10.68
N ALA A 59 12.82 6.81 10.18
CA ALA A 59 12.42 5.64 10.96
C ALA A 59 13.63 4.80 11.37
N LEU A 60 14.57 4.55 10.45
CA LEU A 60 15.78 3.78 10.74
C LEU A 60 16.64 4.42 11.83
N LEU A 61 16.77 5.75 11.85
CA LEU A 61 17.56 6.48 12.86
C LEU A 61 17.05 6.28 14.28
N VAL A 62 15.77 5.95 14.47
CA VAL A 62 15.15 5.70 15.78
C VAL A 62 14.93 4.21 16.06
N GLY A 63 15.58 3.31 15.30
CA GLY A 63 15.46 1.87 15.47
C GLY A 63 14.13 1.28 14.98
N ASP A 64 13.45 1.99 14.08
CA ASP A 64 12.16 1.60 13.52
C ASP A 64 12.26 1.39 12.00
N THR A 65 11.17 0.98 11.36
CA THR A 65 11.11 0.78 9.91
C THR A 65 9.82 1.32 9.33
N LEU A 66 9.93 2.00 8.17
CA LEU A 66 8.76 2.49 7.44
C LEU A 66 7.79 1.36 7.06
N ALA A 67 8.31 0.13 6.90
CA ALA A 67 7.50 -1.06 6.65
C ALA A 67 6.44 -1.28 7.74
N ARG A 68 6.76 -0.99 9.01
CA ARG A 68 5.83 -1.14 10.14
C ARG A 68 4.57 -0.29 9.96
N TYR A 69 4.76 0.94 9.49
CA TYR A 69 3.66 1.86 9.22
C TYR A 69 2.84 1.43 8.01
N PHE A 70 3.48 0.96 6.93
CA PHE A 70 2.77 0.41 5.77
C PHE A 70 1.91 -0.81 6.15
N ILE A 71 2.46 -1.72 6.95
CA ILE A 71 1.72 -2.90 7.44
C ILE A 71 0.53 -2.46 8.29
N TRP A 72 0.71 -1.47 9.17
CA TRP A 72 -0.37 -0.98 10.01
C TRP A 72 -1.49 -0.34 9.18
N ASP A 73 -1.14 0.56 8.24
CA ASP A 73 -2.10 1.19 7.33
C ASP A 73 -2.84 0.10 6.52
N ALA A 74 -2.13 -0.93 6.06
CA ALA A 74 -2.72 -2.08 5.38
C ALA A 74 -3.73 -2.86 6.23
N LYS A 75 -3.40 -3.14 7.50
CA LYS A 75 -4.32 -3.80 8.42
C LYS A 75 -5.58 -2.98 8.69
N ARG A 76 -5.45 -1.65 8.82
CA ARG A 76 -6.60 -0.74 9.02
C ARG A 76 -7.47 -0.64 7.78
N ALA A 77 -6.87 -0.60 6.59
CA ALA A 77 -7.62 -0.64 5.34
C ALA A 77 -8.39 -1.95 5.19
N LEU A 78 -7.80 -3.09 5.58
CA LEU A 78 -8.51 -4.36 5.62
C LEU A 78 -9.69 -4.32 6.60
N ASP A 79 -9.54 -3.73 7.79
CA ASP A 79 -10.64 -3.58 8.74
C ASP A 79 -11.81 -2.78 8.13
N TYR A 80 -11.51 -1.68 7.43
CA TYR A 80 -12.52 -0.91 6.73
C TYR A 80 -13.15 -1.71 5.59
N LEU A 81 -12.32 -2.38 4.77
CA LEU A 81 -12.78 -3.16 3.63
C LEU A 81 -13.77 -4.25 4.06
N VAL A 82 -13.46 -5.02 5.10
CA VAL A 82 -14.36 -6.09 5.59
C VAL A 82 -15.62 -5.57 6.26
N SER A 83 -15.64 -4.31 6.70
CA SER A 83 -16.87 -3.69 7.23
C SER A 83 -17.88 -3.36 6.12
N HIS A 84 -17.46 -3.34 4.86
CA HIS A 84 -18.33 -2.98 3.74
C HIS A 84 -19.25 -4.15 3.38
N PRO A 85 -20.59 -3.97 3.29
CA PRO A 85 -21.55 -5.06 3.12
C PRO A 85 -21.43 -5.81 1.78
N ALA A 86 -20.75 -5.23 0.79
CA ALA A 86 -20.49 -5.87 -0.49
C ALA A 86 -19.21 -6.73 -0.51
N VAL A 87 -18.47 -6.80 0.61
CA VAL A 87 -17.21 -7.56 0.72
C VAL A 87 -17.48 -8.86 1.48
N ASP A 88 -16.99 -9.96 0.92
CA ASP A 88 -16.98 -11.26 1.60
C ASP A 88 -15.66 -11.42 2.37
N PRO A 89 -15.68 -11.41 3.72
CA PRO A 89 -14.47 -11.48 4.53
C PRO A 89 -13.71 -12.80 4.36
N GLU A 90 -14.34 -13.86 3.86
CA GLU A 90 -13.72 -15.16 3.62
C GLU A 90 -12.97 -15.21 2.26
N ARG A 91 -13.07 -14.16 1.44
CA ARG A 91 -12.57 -14.14 0.05
C ARG A 91 -11.70 -12.93 -0.27
N ILE A 92 -10.76 -12.62 0.63
CA ILE A 92 -9.84 -11.50 0.47
C ILE A 92 -8.53 -11.95 -0.19
N GLY A 93 -8.10 -11.22 -1.23
CA GLY A 93 -6.79 -11.40 -1.87
C GLY A 93 -5.99 -10.10 -1.91
N ALA A 94 -4.68 -10.22 -2.08
CA ALA A 94 -3.76 -9.09 -2.19
C ALA A 94 -2.87 -9.20 -3.44
N THR A 95 -2.62 -8.08 -4.11
CA THR A 95 -1.70 -7.97 -5.26
C THR A 95 -1.14 -6.56 -5.36
N GLY A 96 -0.01 -6.38 -6.03
CA GLY A 96 0.60 -5.08 -6.28
C GLY A 96 1.99 -5.21 -6.91
N CYS A 97 2.50 -4.15 -7.54
CA CYS A 97 3.84 -4.11 -8.14
C CYS A 97 4.77 -3.14 -7.38
N SER A 98 6.05 -3.49 -7.30
CA SER A 98 7.11 -2.67 -6.68
C SER A 98 6.79 -2.40 -5.20
N GLY A 99 6.60 -1.15 -4.77
CA GLY A 99 6.16 -0.85 -3.40
C GLY A 99 4.82 -1.50 -3.04
N GLY A 100 3.90 -1.68 -4.00
CA GLY A 100 2.67 -2.45 -3.79
C GLY A 100 2.93 -3.96 -3.68
N GLY A 101 3.97 -4.46 -4.36
CA GLY A 101 4.45 -5.84 -4.23
C GLY A 101 5.06 -6.06 -2.84
N THR A 102 5.85 -5.11 -2.35
CA THR A 102 6.38 -5.10 -0.97
C THR A 102 5.27 -5.21 0.05
N GLN A 103 4.26 -4.35 -0.07
CA GLN A 103 3.12 -4.34 0.85
C GLN A 103 2.30 -5.63 0.75
N THR A 104 2.07 -6.14 -0.47
CA THR A 104 1.40 -7.43 -0.70
C THR A 104 2.11 -8.55 0.06
N THR A 105 3.43 -8.66 -0.08
CA THR A 105 4.18 -9.71 0.62
C THR A 105 4.09 -9.58 2.13
N TYR A 106 4.26 -8.37 2.68
CA TYR A 106 4.17 -8.18 4.14
C TYR A 106 2.78 -8.47 4.69
N ILE A 107 1.72 -7.95 4.06
CA ILE A 107 0.37 -8.14 4.59
C ILE A 107 -0.09 -9.59 4.46
N SER A 108 0.28 -10.28 3.38
CA SER A 108 -0.01 -11.70 3.20
C SER A 108 0.71 -12.58 4.22
N ALA A 109 1.90 -12.19 4.67
CA ALA A 109 2.62 -12.91 5.73
C ALA A 109 2.07 -12.63 7.14
N LEU A 110 1.51 -11.43 7.38
CA LEU A 110 1.24 -10.92 8.73
C LEU A 110 -0.25 -10.77 9.08
N ASP A 111 -1.16 -10.97 8.12
CA ASP A 111 -2.60 -10.90 8.34
C ASP A 111 -3.33 -12.13 7.74
N PRO A 112 -3.88 -13.02 8.58
CA PRO A 112 -4.45 -14.30 8.14
C PRO A 112 -5.72 -14.16 7.30
N ARG A 113 -6.30 -12.95 7.22
CA ARG A 113 -7.48 -12.68 6.38
C ARG A 113 -7.13 -12.75 4.89
N ILE A 114 -5.87 -12.57 4.51
CA ILE A 114 -5.44 -12.69 3.12
C ILE A 114 -5.38 -14.17 2.72
N ARG A 115 -6.28 -14.60 1.83
CA ARG A 115 -6.38 -15.98 1.35
C ARG A 115 -5.51 -16.28 0.15
N VAL A 116 -5.26 -15.27 -0.68
CA VAL A 116 -4.46 -15.38 -1.91
C VAL A 116 -3.59 -14.14 -2.07
N ALA A 117 -2.33 -14.33 -2.46
CA ALA A 117 -1.36 -13.27 -2.69
C ALA A 117 -0.73 -13.39 -4.08
N ALA A 118 -0.60 -12.27 -4.78
CA ALA A 118 0.11 -12.18 -6.05
C ALA A 118 1.01 -10.94 -6.07
N PRO A 119 2.15 -10.96 -5.34
CA PRO A 119 3.12 -9.86 -5.37
C PRO A 119 3.86 -9.84 -6.71
N LEU A 120 4.00 -8.65 -7.30
CA LEU A 120 4.75 -8.43 -8.52
C LEU A 120 5.90 -7.46 -8.27
N CYS A 121 6.95 -7.58 -9.07
CA CYS A 121 8.10 -6.65 -9.06
C CYS A 121 8.70 -6.43 -7.65
N TYR A 122 8.54 -7.42 -6.77
CA TYR A 122 9.03 -7.44 -5.40
C TYR A 122 9.44 -8.88 -5.07
N MET A 123 10.73 -9.15 -5.22
CA MET A 123 11.40 -10.37 -4.76
C MET A 123 12.83 -9.98 -4.44
N ASN A 124 13.26 -10.19 -3.21
CA ASN A 124 14.63 -10.02 -2.77
C ASN A 124 14.99 -11.22 -1.90
N SER A 125 15.98 -12.01 -2.33
CA SER A 125 16.58 -13.05 -1.50
C SER A 125 17.38 -12.39 -0.38
N PHE A 126 17.10 -12.78 0.86
CA PHE A 126 17.83 -12.28 2.05
C PHE A 126 19.33 -12.64 2.02
N GLU A 127 19.73 -13.63 1.23
CA GLU A 127 21.11 -14.14 1.16
C GLU A 127 22.10 -13.24 0.40
N VAL A 128 21.64 -12.19 -0.28
CA VAL A 128 22.47 -11.37 -1.20
C VAL A 128 22.58 -9.90 -0.77
N LEU A 129 22.20 -9.58 0.46
CA LEU A 129 22.41 -8.28 1.11
C LEU A 129 23.48 -8.40 2.20
#